data_AF-A0A5C6M2Y3-F1
#
_entry.id   AF-A0A5C6M2Y3-F1
#
_cell.length_a   1.000
_cell.length_b   1.000
_cell.length_c   1.000
_cell.angle_alpha   90.00
_cell.angle_beta   90.00
_cell.angle_gamma   90.00
#
_symmetry.space_group_name_H-M   'P 1'
#
loop_
_entity.id
_entity.type
_entity.pdbx_description
1 polymer ?
#
loop_
_entity_poly.entity_id
_entity_poly.type
_entity_poly.pdbx_seq_one_letter_code
_entity_poly.pdbx_strand_id
1 'polypeptide(L)'
;MSAQYIMTIEHLTRLYDEKEVLSDIWLAFYPGAKIGVLGNNGSGKSTLLRIMAGEDKDFMGVVRPAKGIRIGYFPQEPRLDPEKTVGECIEEAVVESRRVLDRFNELSMKLCEDLTPEQMEEVLDEQAKVQDQIDLQNLWELDRTLEIAADAMLLPAADQKVAVLSGGEKRRVA
;
A
#
# COMPACT_ATOMS: atom_id res chain seq x y z
N MET A 1 20.66 20.56 1.93
CA MET A 1 19.45 20.00 2.57
C MET A 1 19.91 18.87 3.48
N SER A 2 19.64 18.94 4.79
CA SER A 2 19.97 17.86 5.72
C SER A 2 19.29 16.58 5.24
N ALA A 3 20.04 15.47 5.15
CA ALA A 3 19.49 14.22 4.65
C ALA A 3 18.31 13.80 5.54
N GLN A 4 17.09 13.84 4.98
CA GLN A 4 15.87 13.54 5.71
C GLN A 4 15.68 12.02 5.71
N TYR A 5 15.91 11.38 6.85
CA TYR A 5 15.66 9.94 7.00
C TYR A 5 14.20 9.62 6.73
N ILE A 6 13.94 8.50 6.03
CA ILE A 6 12.59 8.00 5.78
C ILE A 6 12.02 7.29 7.02
N MET A 7 12.90 6.74 7.87
CA MET A 7 12.56 6.14 9.15
C MET A 7 13.76 6.22 10.10
N THR A 8 13.49 6.53 11.37
CA THR A 8 14.49 6.53 12.46
C THR A 8 14.03 5.61 13.58
N ILE A 9 14.93 4.79 14.09
CA ILE A 9 14.72 3.82 15.17
C ILE A 9 15.79 4.08 16.25
N GLU A 10 15.36 4.29 17.48
CA GLU A 10 16.23 4.64 18.62
C GLU A 10 15.89 3.72 19.79
N HIS A 11 16.90 3.10 20.39
CA HIS A 11 16.77 2.23 21.57
C HIS A 11 15.73 1.10 21.43
N LEU A 12 15.54 0.56 20.22
CA LEU A 12 14.50 -0.43 19.98
C LEU A 12 14.82 -1.75 20.66
N THR A 13 13.98 -2.12 21.63
CA THR A 13 14.08 -3.37 22.38
C THR A 13 12.72 -4.08 22.38
N ARG A 14 12.71 -5.38 22.07
CA ARG A 14 11.50 -6.21 22.05
C ARG A 14 11.76 -7.52 22.77
N LEU A 15 10.94 -7.80 23.78
CA LEU A 15 10.92 -9.06 24.52
C LEU A 15 9.65 -9.83 24.18
N TYR A 16 9.73 -11.15 24.08
CA TYR A 16 8.56 -12.03 24.18
C TYR A 16 8.70 -12.81 25.48
N ASP A 17 7.74 -12.63 26.38
CA ASP A 17 7.85 -13.08 27.78
C ASP A 17 9.16 -12.57 28.40
N GLU A 18 10.04 -13.46 28.85
CA GLU A 18 11.36 -13.12 29.41
C GLU A 18 12.49 -13.12 28.37
N LYS A 19 12.19 -13.46 27.11
CA LYS A 19 13.20 -13.59 26.06
C LYS A 19 13.32 -12.30 25.25
N GLU A 20 14.48 -11.66 25.37
CA GLU A 20 14.86 -10.55 24.50
C GLU A 20 15.14 -11.03 23.07
N VAL A 21 14.40 -10.47 22.11
CA VAL A 21 14.50 -10.81 20.67
C VAL A 21 15.16 -9.68 19.89
N LEU A 22 14.94 -8.43 20.29
CA LEU A 22 15.67 -7.26 19.80
C LEU A 22 16.22 -6.51 21.02
N SER A 23 17.46 -6.05 20.95
CA SER A 23 18.17 -5.42 22.07
C SER A 23 18.82 -4.11 21.61
N ASP A 24 18.40 -2.98 22.19
CA ASP A 24 18.96 -1.63 22.01
C ASP A 24 19.35 -1.27 20.55
N ILE A 25 18.42 -1.50 19.62
CA ILE A 25 18.69 -1.30 18.19
C ILE A 25 18.58 0.18 17.81
N TRP A 26 19.59 0.67 17.08
CA TRP A 26 19.63 2.00 16.48
C TRP A 26 19.78 1.90 14.96
N LEU A 27 18.80 2.43 14.23
CA LEU A 27 18.80 2.41 12.76
C LEU A 27 18.23 3.71 12.21
N ALA A 28 18.80 4.18 11.11
CA ALA A 28 18.25 5.29 10.34
C ALA A 28 18.31 4.95 8.85
N PHE A 29 17.19 5.15 8.16
CA PHE A 29 17.00 4.74 6.78
C PHE A 29 16.96 5.96 5.86
N TYR A 30 17.77 5.97 4.80
CA TYR A 30 17.73 7.04 3.79
C TYR A 30 16.68 6.75 2.71
N PRO A 31 16.05 7.78 2.13
CA PRO A 31 15.21 7.62 0.94
C PRO A 31 15.97 6.92 -0.19
N GLY A 32 15.32 5.95 -0.86
CA GLY A 32 15.91 5.20 -1.97
C GLY A 32 16.89 4.08 -1.58
N ALA A 33 17.16 3.89 -0.29
CA ALA A 33 18.02 2.80 0.16
C ALA A 33 17.37 1.42 -0.08
N LYS A 34 18.16 0.46 -0.57
CA LYS A 34 17.79 -0.96 -0.67
C LYS A 34 18.57 -1.74 0.38
N ILE A 35 17.87 -2.32 1.36
CA ILE A 35 18.50 -2.93 2.53
C ILE A 35 18.01 -4.36 2.69
N GLY A 36 18.96 -5.31 2.75
CA GLY A 36 18.70 -6.70 3.10
C GLY A 36 18.94 -6.93 4.60
N VAL A 37 17.95 -7.48 5.30
CA VAL A 37 18.08 -7.86 6.71
C VAL A 37 18.43 -9.35 6.80
N LEU A 38 19.61 -9.66 7.32
CA LEU A 38 20.17 -11.02 7.41
C LEU A 38 20.36 -11.44 8.86
N GLY A 39 20.39 -12.75 9.11
CA GLY A 39 20.59 -13.32 10.45
C GLY A 39 19.93 -14.68 10.61
N ASN A 40 20.29 -15.40 11.67
CA ASN A 40 19.78 -16.76 11.94
C ASN A 40 18.26 -16.78 12.23
N ASN A 41 17.64 -17.95 12.19
CA ASN A 41 16.25 -18.10 12.65
C ASN A 41 16.15 -17.68 14.13
N GLY A 42 15.14 -16.89 14.46
CA GLY A 42 14.96 -16.34 15.81
C GLY A 42 15.76 -15.07 16.13
N SER A 43 16.57 -14.54 15.21
CA SER A 43 17.32 -13.27 15.40
C SER A 43 16.46 -11.99 15.40
N GLY A 44 15.13 -12.12 15.37
CA GLY A 44 14.23 -10.96 15.42
C GLY A 44 13.98 -10.24 14.09
N LYS A 45 14.47 -10.73 12.94
CA LYS A 45 14.24 -10.09 11.62
C LYS A 45 12.76 -9.79 11.33
N SER A 46 11.90 -10.81 11.44
CA SER A 46 10.47 -10.64 11.19
C SER A 46 9.83 -9.72 12.23
N THR A 47 10.32 -9.73 13.48
CA THR A 47 9.89 -8.82 14.54
C THR A 47 10.25 -7.37 14.22
N LEU A 48 11.48 -7.10 13.79
CA LEU A 48 11.92 -5.78 13.35
C LEU A 48 11.04 -5.26 12.21
N LEU A 49 10.79 -6.08 11.19
CA LEU A 49 9.94 -5.67 10.06
C LEU A 49 8.49 -5.40 10.47
N ARG A 50 7.91 -6.21 11.37
CA ARG A 50 6.55 -5.97 11.91
C ARG A 50 6.47 -4.67 12.71
N ILE A 51 7.50 -4.37 13.51
CA ILE A 51 7.59 -3.11 14.26
C ILE A 51 7.69 -1.91 13.31
N MET A 52 8.55 -2.00 12.30
CA MET A 52 8.68 -0.97 11.26
C MET A 52 7.38 -0.76 10.46
N ALA A 53 6.63 -1.84 10.22
CA ALA A 53 5.32 -1.81 9.58
C ALA A 53 4.20 -1.26 10.49
N GLY A 54 4.45 -1.13 11.79
CA GLY A 54 3.45 -0.74 12.79
C GLY A 54 2.50 -1.87 13.20
N GLU A 55 2.76 -3.12 12.82
CA GLU A 55 1.97 -4.29 13.23
C GLU A 55 2.25 -4.71 14.68
N ASP A 56 3.52 -4.65 15.11
CA ASP A 56 3.91 -4.92 16.50
C ASP A 56 4.27 -3.60 17.19
N LYS A 57 3.48 -3.22 18.21
CA LYS A 57 3.62 -1.96 18.95
C LYS A 57 4.14 -2.17 20.37
N ASP A 58 4.35 -3.41 20.77
CA ASP A 58 4.73 -3.78 22.13
C ASP A 58 6.25 -3.81 22.25
N PHE A 59 6.89 -2.64 22.14
CA PHE A 59 8.34 -2.51 22.19
C PHE A 59 8.74 -1.29 23.03
N MET A 60 9.99 -1.30 23.49
CA MET A 60 10.62 -0.15 24.13
C MET A 60 11.46 0.61 23.10
N GLY A 61 11.65 1.91 23.33
CA GLY A 61 12.36 2.80 22.41
C GLY A 61 11.41 3.57 21.50
N VAL A 62 11.93 4.06 20.38
CA VAL A 62 11.21 4.98 19.50
C VAL A 62 11.39 4.59 18.04
N VAL A 63 10.27 4.46 17.31
CA VAL A 63 10.24 4.24 15.86
C VAL A 63 9.47 5.40 15.23
N ARG A 64 10.16 6.22 14.43
CA ARG A 64 9.62 7.42 13.78
C ARG A 64 9.73 7.32 12.26
N PRO A 65 8.64 6.98 11.54
CA PRO A 65 8.58 7.20 10.10
C PRO A 65 8.53 8.69 9.77
N ALA A 66 9.04 9.07 8.60
CA ALA A 66 8.91 10.44 8.10
C ALA A 66 7.44 10.80 7.82
N LYS A 67 7.10 12.09 7.94
CA LYS A 67 5.73 12.56 7.66
C LYS A 67 5.39 12.38 6.19
N GLY A 68 4.16 11.92 5.92
CA GLY A 68 3.62 11.78 4.56
C GLY A 68 4.08 10.54 3.80
N ILE A 69 4.79 9.60 4.44
CA ILE A 69 5.17 8.34 3.80
C ILE A 69 4.05 7.31 3.90
N ARG A 70 3.99 6.42 2.91
CA ARG A 70 3.19 5.18 2.97
C ARG A 70 4.12 4.00 3.21
N ILE A 71 3.75 3.12 4.13
CA ILE A 71 4.51 1.91 4.46
C ILE A 71 3.70 0.71 3.97
N GLY A 72 4.26 -0.05 3.03
CA GLY A 72 3.72 -1.34 2.61
C GLY A 72 4.43 -2.46 3.37
N TYR A 73 3.67 -3.41 3.89
CA TYR A 73 4.20 -4.60 4.57
C TYR A 73 3.67 -5.86 3.92
N PHE A 74 4.59 -6.69 3.45
CA PHE A 74 4.29 -7.96 2.82
C PHE A 74 4.63 -9.11 3.78
N PRO A 75 3.66 -9.67 4.53
CA PRO A 75 3.91 -10.72 5.50
C PRO A 75 4.38 -12.01 4.82
N GLN A 76 5.00 -12.89 5.61
CA GLN A 76 5.46 -14.19 5.10
C GLN A 76 4.30 -15.06 4.59
N GLU A 77 3.17 -15.01 5.29
CA GLU A 77 1.91 -15.65 4.90
C GLU A 77 0.93 -14.57 4.41
N PRO A 78 0.51 -14.61 3.13
CA PRO A 78 -0.46 -13.70 2.56
C PRO A 78 -1.79 -13.69 3.33
N ARG A 79 -2.32 -12.50 3.58
CA ARG A 79 -3.63 -12.30 4.22
C ARG A 79 -4.66 -11.90 3.15
N LEU A 80 -5.10 -12.86 2.35
CA LEU A 80 -6.16 -12.68 1.36
C LEU A 80 -7.46 -13.31 1.85
N ASP A 81 -8.59 -12.66 1.53
CA ASP A 81 -9.91 -13.22 1.80
C ASP A 81 -10.15 -14.44 0.89
N PRO A 82 -10.33 -15.66 1.44
CA PRO A 82 -10.51 -16.86 0.62
C PRO A 82 -11.77 -16.81 -0.24
N GLU A 83 -12.77 -16.01 0.14
CA GLU A 83 -14.02 -15.87 -0.59
C GLU A 83 -13.93 -14.88 -1.75
N LYS A 84 -12.86 -14.09 -1.86
CA LYS A 84 -12.69 -13.17 -2.99
C LYS A 84 -12.09 -13.85 -4.21
N THR A 85 -12.34 -13.29 -5.37
CA THR A 85 -11.62 -13.62 -6.60
C THR A 85 -10.30 -12.85 -6.68
N VAL A 86 -9.40 -13.29 -7.56
CA VAL A 86 -8.15 -12.56 -7.84
C VAL A 86 -8.44 -11.14 -8.30
N GLY A 87 -9.43 -10.95 -9.19
CA GLY A 87 -9.85 -9.65 -9.68
C GLY A 87 -10.36 -8.74 -8.56
N GLU A 88 -11.19 -9.26 -7.65
CA GLU A 88 -11.68 -8.51 -6.48
C GLU A 88 -10.52 -8.06 -5.57
N CYS A 89 -9.50 -8.91 -5.37
CA CYS A 89 -8.32 -8.54 -4.59
C CYS A 89 -7.52 -7.40 -5.25
N ILE A 90 -7.39 -7.43 -6.59
CA ILE A 90 -6.70 -6.38 -7.36
C ILE A 90 -7.48 -5.07 -7.29
N GLU A 91 -8.80 -5.10 -7.49
CA GLU A 91 -9.66 -3.91 -7.40
C GLU A 91 -9.63 -3.28 -6.01
N GLU A 92 -9.57 -4.08 -4.94
CA GLU A 92 -9.40 -3.56 -3.58
C GLU A 92 -8.08 -2.79 -3.38
N ALA A 93 -7.00 -3.23 -4.03
CA ALA A 93 -5.71 -2.55 -3.97
C ALA A 93 -5.72 -1.18 -4.66
N VAL A 94 -6.66 -0.95 -5.58
CA VAL A 94 -6.78 0.31 -6.35
C VAL A 94 -8.07 1.08 -6.10
N VAL A 95 -8.83 0.73 -5.05
CA VAL A 95 -10.14 1.36 -4.77
C VAL A 95 -10.08 2.89 -4.71
N GLU A 96 -9.02 3.46 -4.13
CA GLU A 96 -8.88 4.92 -4.07
C GLU A 96 -8.62 5.53 -5.46
N SER A 97 -7.83 4.85 -6.30
CA SER A 97 -7.62 5.26 -7.69
C SER A 97 -8.91 5.16 -8.50
N ARG A 98 -9.67 4.07 -8.32
CA ARG A 98 -10.95 3.85 -9.00
C ARG A 98 -11.97 4.92 -8.59
N ARG A 99 -12.05 5.28 -7.31
CA ARG A 99 -12.91 6.38 -6.82
C ARG A 99 -12.63 7.72 -7.48
N VAL A 100 -11.37 8.04 -7.78
CA VAL A 100 -11.04 9.30 -8.48
C VAL A 100 -11.63 9.28 -9.90
N LEU A 101 -11.48 8.17 -10.62
CA LEU A 101 -12.07 8.00 -11.96
C LEU A 101 -13.60 8.02 -11.91
N ASP A 102 -14.21 7.31 -10.96
CA ASP A 102 -15.66 7.27 -10.77
C ASP A 102 -16.19 8.68 -10.48
N ARG A 103 -15.50 9.45 -9.63
CA ARG A 103 -15.87 10.84 -9.33
C ARG A 103 -15.84 11.72 -10.58
N PHE A 104 -14.83 11.54 -11.43
CA PHE A 104 -14.77 12.27 -12.70
C PHE A 104 -15.96 11.91 -13.61
N ASN A 105 -16.31 10.63 -13.70
CA ASN A 105 -17.44 10.16 -14.49
C ASN A 105 -18.78 10.70 -13.96
N GLU A 106 -18.97 10.70 -12.63
CA GLU A 106 -20.14 11.30 -11.98
C GLU A 106 -20.29 12.79 -12.32
N LEU A 107 -19.20 13.56 -12.18
CA LEU A 107 -19.20 14.99 -12.52
C LEU A 107 -19.48 15.21 -14.00
N SER A 108 -18.90 14.37 -14.88
CA SER A 108 -19.15 14.43 -16.32
C SER A 108 -20.61 14.15 -16.67
N MET A 109 -21.25 13.18 -16.02
CA MET A 109 -22.68 12.93 -16.20
C MET A 109 -23.52 14.08 -15.68
N LYS A 110 -23.16 14.68 -14.54
CA LYS A 110 -23.86 15.82 -13.96
C LYS A 110 -23.86 17.05 -14.87
N LEU A 111 -22.79 17.28 -15.64
CA LEU A 111 -22.71 18.35 -16.64
C LEU A 111 -23.73 18.18 -17.80
N CYS A 112 -24.32 17.00 -17.97
CA CYS A 112 -25.37 16.75 -18.95
C CYS A 112 -26.78 17.05 -18.41
N GLU A 113 -26.92 17.41 -17.13
CA GLU A 113 -28.20 17.78 -16.50
C GLU A 113 -28.52 19.26 -16.68
N ASP A 114 -29.77 19.65 -16.41
CA ASP A 114 -30.19 21.05 -16.41
C ASP A 114 -29.66 21.77 -15.17
N LEU A 115 -28.42 22.26 -15.24
CA LEU A 115 -27.75 23.02 -14.18
C LEU A 115 -27.97 24.53 -14.34
N THR A 116 -28.09 25.21 -13.21
CA THR A 116 -27.93 26.68 -13.18
C THR A 116 -26.49 27.08 -13.53
N PRO A 117 -26.24 28.31 -14.01
CA PRO A 117 -24.88 28.78 -14.30
C PRO A 117 -23.92 28.62 -13.11
N GLU A 118 -24.38 28.88 -11.88
CA GLU A 118 -23.60 28.75 -10.66
C GLU A 118 -23.26 27.28 -10.37
N GLN A 119 -24.21 26.36 -10.51
CA GLN A 119 -23.97 24.93 -10.33
C GLN A 119 -23.04 24.36 -11.40
N MET A 120 -23.14 24.85 -12.64
CA MET A 120 -22.26 24.47 -13.73
C MET A 120 -20.80 24.84 -13.42
N GLU A 121 -20.58 26.07 -12.93
CA GLU A 121 -19.25 26.54 -12.52
C GLU A 121 -18.67 25.67 -11.39
N GLU A 122 -19.45 25.37 -10.35
CA GLU A 122 -19.01 24.49 -9.25
C GLU A 122 -18.60 23.09 -9.73
N VAL A 123 -19.38 22.49 -10.64
CA VAL A 123 -19.10 21.14 -11.17
C VAL A 123 -17.86 21.15 -12.06
N LEU A 124 -17.68 22.17 -12.90
CA LEU A 124 -16.48 22.33 -13.74
C LEU A 124 -15.21 22.52 -12.88
N ASP A 125 -15.29 23.33 -11.83
CA ASP A 125 -14.18 23.56 -10.90
C ASP A 125 -13.78 22.29 -10.15
N GLU A 126 -14.76 21.49 -9.72
CA GLU A 126 -14.48 20.20 -9.08
C GLU A 126 -13.90 19.20 -10.09
N GLN A 127 -14.47 19.12 -11.29
CA GLN A 127 -14.00 18.22 -12.34
C GLN A 127 -12.55 18.53 -12.73
N ALA A 128 -12.16 19.81 -12.81
CA ALA A 128 -10.79 20.21 -13.08
C ALA A 128 -9.81 19.71 -12.00
N LYS A 129 -10.18 19.79 -10.71
CA LYS A 129 -9.35 19.27 -9.61
C LYS A 129 -9.21 17.75 -9.67
N VAL A 130 -10.28 17.04 -10.03
CA VAL A 130 -10.25 15.59 -10.17
C VAL A 130 -9.42 15.19 -11.40
N GLN A 131 -9.54 15.91 -12.51
CA GLN A 131 -8.71 15.73 -13.71
C GLN A 131 -7.23 15.87 -13.36
N ASP A 132 -6.83 16.92 -12.63
CA ASP A 132 -5.45 17.11 -12.18
C ASP A 132 -4.95 15.90 -11.36
N GLN A 133 -5.79 15.33 -10.48
CA GLN A 133 -5.44 14.14 -9.71
C GLN A 133 -5.26 12.90 -10.59
N ILE A 134 -6.11 12.74 -11.61
CA ILE A 134 -6.01 11.64 -12.57
C ILE A 134 -4.70 11.74 -13.35
N ASP A 135 -4.38 12.93 -13.85
CA ASP A 135 -3.17 13.14 -14.66
C ASP A 135 -1.90 12.99 -13.82
N LEU A 136 -1.87 13.53 -12.60
CA LEU A 136 -0.75 13.38 -11.67
C LEU A 136 -0.46 11.91 -11.30
N GLN A 137 -1.50 11.09 -11.22
CA GLN A 137 -1.40 9.67 -10.86
C GLN A 137 -1.42 8.73 -12.09
N ASN A 138 -1.57 9.28 -13.30
CA ASN A 138 -1.71 8.55 -14.56
C ASN A 138 -2.85 7.52 -14.55
N LEU A 139 -4.01 7.87 -13.96
CA LEU A 139 -5.10 6.90 -13.74
C LEU A 139 -5.88 6.54 -15.00
N TRP A 140 -5.77 7.30 -16.09
CA TRP A 140 -6.33 6.89 -17.39
C TRP A 140 -5.74 5.56 -17.88
N GLU A 141 -4.52 5.24 -17.46
CA GLU A 141 -3.82 4.00 -17.80
C GLU A 141 -3.94 2.95 -16.69
N LEU A 142 -4.83 3.13 -15.71
CA LEU A 142 -4.94 2.25 -14.55
C LEU A 142 -5.16 0.80 -14.96
N ASP A 143 -6.19 0.53 -15.76
CA ASP A 143 -6.54 -0.84 -16.18
C ASP A 143 -5.40 -1.50 -16.96
N ARG A 144 -4.80 -0.77 -17.92
CA ARG A 144 -3.62 -1.26 -18.66
C ARG A 144 -2.42 -1.54 -17.75
N THR A 145 -2.19 -0.70 -16.75
CA THR A 145 -1.10 -0.88 -15.78
C THR A 145 -1.33 -2.14 -14.94
N LEU A 146 -2.58 -2.38 -14.54
CA LEU A 146 -2.96 -3.59 -13.80
C LEU A 146 -2.79 -4.85 -14.65
N GLU A 147 -3.19 -4.82 -15.92
CA GLU A 147 -2.97 -5.94 -16.86
C GLU A 147 -1.49 -6.28 -17.00
N ILE A 148 -0.64 -5.28 -17.27
CA ILE A 148 0.81 -5.47 -17.38
C ILE A 148 1.41 -6.03 -16.09
N ALA A 149 0.98 -5.53 -14.93
CA ALA A 149 1.45 -6.00 -13.64
C ALA A 149 0.99 -7.45 -13.36
N ALA A 150 -0.26 -7.78 -13.67
CA ALA A 150 -0.81 -9.12 -13.50
C ALA A 150 -0.07 -10.15 -14.36
N ASP A 151 0.22 -9.81 -15.62
CA ASP A 151 0.98 -10.65 -16.54
C ASP A 151 2.43 -10.84 -16.05
N ALA A 152 3.10 -9.75 -15.65
CA ALA A 152 4.47 -9.80 -15.15
C ALA A 152 4.59 -10.66 -13.88
N MET A 153 3.56 -10.65 -13.05
CA MET A 153 3.46 -11.44 -11.82
C MET A 153 2.89 -12.84 -12.07
N LEU A 154 2.54 -13.21 -13.30
CA LEU A 154 1.93 -14.49 -13.66
C LEU A 154 0.76 -14.82 -12.72
N LEU A 155 -0.16 -13.86 -12.58
CA LEU A 155 -1.31 -14.04 -11.71
C LEU A 155 -2.25 -15.12 -12.26
N PRO A 156 -2.97 -15.82 -11.38
CA PRO A 156 -4.08 -16.68 -11.79
C PRO A 156 -5.20 -15.86 -12.45
N ALA A 157 -6.17 -16.54 -13.07
CA ALA A 157 -7.26 -15.85 -13.77
C ALA A 157 -8.11 -15.01 -12.80
N ALA A 158 -8.58 -13.85 -13.25
CA ALA A 158 -9.25 -12.86 -12.42
C ALA A 158 -10.52 -13.40 -11.71
N ASP A 159 -11.22 -14.37 -12.31
CA ASP A 159 -12.43 -15.00 -11.78
C ASP A 159 -12.14 -16.15 -10.79
N GLN A 160 -10.89 -16.58 -10.63
CA GLN A 160 -10.52 -17.64 -9.70
C GLN A 160 -10.61 -17.16 -8.25
N LYS A 161 -11.26 -17.98 -7.42
CA LYS A 161 -11.35 -17.76 -5.95
C LYS A 161 -9.99 -17.95 -5.29
N VAL A 162 -9.66 -17.08 -4.33
CA VAL A 162 -8.45 -17.17 -3.52
C VAL A 162 -8.37 -18.51 -2.78
N ALA A 163 -9.49 -19.08 -2.35
CA ALA A 163 -9.55 -20.36 -1.64
C ALA A 163 -8.81 -21.51 -2.36
N VAL A 164 -8.84 -21.54 -3.70
CA VAL A 164 -8.26 -22.65 -4.50
C VAL A 164 -6.82 -22.41 -4.92
N LEU A 165 -6.26 -21.23 -4.64
CA LEU A 165 -4.89 -20.87 -5.02
C LEU A 165 -3.85 -21.59 -4.16
N SER A 166 -2.75 -21.99 -4.78
CA SER A 166 -1.55 -22.44 -4.08
C SER A 166 -0.93 -21.31 -3.25
N GLY A 167 -0.09 -21.66 -2.27
CA GLY A 167 0.61 -20.66 -1.46
C GLY A 167 1.48 -19.71 -2.29
N GLY A 168 2.08 -20.21 -3.38
CA GLY A 168 2.87 -19.40 -4.31
C GLY A 168 2.02 -18.41 -5.12
N GLU A 169 0.81 -18.79 -5.50
CA GLU A 169 -0.13 -17.92 -6.21
C GLU A 169 -0.71 -16.85 -5.28
N LYS A 170 -1.14 -17.23 -4.08
CA LYS A 170 -1.58 -16.28 -3.04
C LYS A 170 -0.53 -15.22 -2.75
N ARG A 171 0.76 -15.61 -2.79
CA ARG A 171 1.90 -14.72 -2.59
C ARG A 171 2.15 -13.75 -3.75
N ARG A 172 1.72 -14.08 -4.98
CA ARG A 172 1.84 -13.16 -6.11
C ARG A 172 0.66 -12.19 -6.18
N VAL A 173 -0.52 -12.62 -5.71
CA VAL A 173 -1.74 -11.80 -5.67
C VAL A 173 -1.72 -10.78 -4.52
N ALA A 174 -1.20 -11.14 -3.35
CA ALA A 174 -1.08 -10.23 -2.19
C ALA A 174 -0.01 -9.15 -2.37
#